data_AF-A0A6M3IFE0-F1
#
_entry.id   AF-A0A6M3IFE0-F1
#
_cell.length_a   1.000
_cell.length_b   1.000
_cell.length_c   1.000
_cell.angle_alpha   90.00
_cell.angle_beta   90.00
_cell.angle_gamma   90.00
#
_symmetry.space_group_name_H-M   'P 1'
#
loop_
_entity.id
_entity.type
_entity.pdbx_description
1 polymer ?
#
loop_
_entity_poly.entity_id
_entity_poly.type
_entity_poly.pdbx_seq_one_letter_code
_entity_poly.pdbx_strand_id
1 'polypeptide(L)'
;MQTKRIPWNKGLKIPYKPRPNRQGKSTWSKGKKFGPPSQETRDKISKANTGKKYPNRKKISEETRKKISLAQLKSWSNPDVKIKRLEAIFNGFFTRPTSLEKQMILIIEKYNLPYRYVGNGKIWIGNKNPDFINTAGKKILIEVGNVFHHQGNWAKERRVHFKKYGWKSYIFIGEPLIEEEVISALAIST
;
A
#
# COMPACT_ATOMS: atom_id res chain seq x y z
N MET A 1 -11.51 58.93 37.30
CA MET A 1 -12.49 57.84 37.41
C MET A 1 -12.03 56.67 36.53
N GLN A 2 -11.57 55.57 37.13
CA GLN A 2 -11.10 54.39 36.37
C GLN A 2 -12.30 53.49 36.03
N THR A 3 -12.49 53.21 34.73
CA THR A 3 -13.51 52.27 34.24
C THR A 3 -13.06 50.83 34.50
N LYS A 4 -13.68 50.17 35.49
CA LYS A 4 -13.46 48.74 35.74
C LYS A 4 -13.95 47.94 34.53
N ARG A 5 -13.04 47.24 33.84
CA ARG A 5 -13.40 46.26 32.79
C ARG A 5 -14.15 45.09 33.44
N ILE A 6 -15.41 44.90 33.06
CA ILE A 6 -16.21 43.75 33.48
C ILE A 6 -15.66 42.50 32.77
N PRO A 7 -15.28 41.44 33.51
CA PRO A 7 -14.80 40.20 32.91
C PRO A 7 -15.98 39.46 32.26
N TRP A 8 -16.11 39.58 30.94
CA TRP A 8 -17.16 38.94 30.18
C TRP A 8 -16.99 37.41 30.23
N ASN A 9 -17.95 36.73 30.86
CA ASN A 9 -18.25 35.29 30.76
C ASN A 9 -17.23 34.28 31.32
N LYS A 10 -16.88 34.39 32.60
CA LYS A 10 -16.40 33.23 33.39
C LYS A 10 -17.55 32.65 34.21
N GLY A 11 -18.44 31.85 33.61
CA GLY A 11 -19.42 31.09 34.41
C GLY A 11 -20.75 30.73 33.75
N LEU A 12 -21.12 31.28 32.59
CA LEU A 12 -22.35 30.84 31.91
C LEU A 12 -22.13 29.45 31.31
N LYS A 13 -22.62 28.42 32.02
CA LYS A 13 -22.92 27.12 31.43
C LYS A 13 -24.08 27.32 30.46
N ILE A 14 -23.77 27.71 29.23
CA ILE A 14 -24.76 27.64 28.15
C ILE A 14 -25.20 26.18 28.11
N PRO A 15 -26.50 25.86 28.32
CA PRO A 15 -26.97 24.49 28.25
C PRO A 15 -26.54 23.94 26.88
N TYR A 16 -25.90 22.78 26.89
CA TYR A 16 -25.48 22.12 25.66
C TYR A 16 -26.73 21.87 24.82
N LYS A 17 -26.98 22.76 23.87
CA LYS A 17 -27.93 22.50 22.79
C LYS A 17 -27.13 21.72 21.77
N PRO A 18 -27.36 20.40 21.58
CA PRO A 18 -26.76 19.70 20.46
C PRO A 18 -27.08 20.52 19.22
N ARG A 19 -26.05 20.92 18.47
CA ARG A 19 -26.29 21.58 17.19
C ARG A 19 -27.19 20.62 16.42
N PRO A 20 -28.39 21.05 15.97
CA PRO A 20 -29.26 20.19 15.18
C PRO A 20 -28.39 19.61 14.09
N ASN A 21 -28.37 18.27 14.04
CA ASN A 21 -27.49 17.47 13.21
C ASN A 21 -27.16 18.22 11.90
N ARG A 22 -25.89 18.56 11.68
CA ARG A 22 -25.38 18.91 10.33
C ARG A 22 -25.41 17.67 9.41
N GLN A 23 -26.46 16.85 9.51
CA GLN A 23 -26.80 15.79 8.57
C GLN A 23 -27.28 16.37 7.24
N GLY A 24 -27.53 17.68 7.16
CA GLY A 24 -27.62 18.39 5.90
C GLY A 24 -26.23 18.70 5.35
N LYS A 25 -25.93 18.23 4.13
CA LYS A 25 -24.92 18.86 3.27
C LYS A 25 -25.11 20.40 3.33
N SER A 26 -24.03 21.17 3.28
CA SER A 26 -24.14 22.63 3.16
C SER A 26 -25.14 22.98 2.05
N THR A 27 -25.90 24.06 2.19
CA THR A 27 -26.95 24.44 1.22
C THR A 27 -26.42 24.49 -0.22
N TRP A 28 -25.16 24.89 -0.41
CA TRP A 28 -24.45 24.87 -1.70
C TRP A 28 -24.13 23.48 -2.27
N SER A 29 -24.22 22.43 -1.46
CA SER A 29 -23.98 21.03 -1.81
C SER A 29 -25.26 20.19 -1.86
N LYS A 30 -26.42 20.77 -1.54
CA LYS A 30 -27.73 20.11 -1.74
C LYS A 30 -27.98 20.01 -3.26
N GLY A 31 -28.34 18.82 -3.74
CA GLY A 31 -28.60 18.54 -5.17
C GLY A 31 -27.37 18.17 -6.00
N LYS A 32 -26.14 18.53 -5.58
CA LYS A 32 -24.92 18.11 -6.28
C LYS A 32 -24.54 16.68 -5.91
N LYS A 33 -24.65 15.75 -6.87
CA LYS A 33 -24.03 14.42 -6.77
C LYS A 33 -22.55 14.56 -7.12
N PHE A 34 -21.72 14.90 -6.13
CA PHE A 34 -20.29 14.72 -6.29
C PHE A 34 -20.02 13.22 -6.29
N GLY A 35 -19.78 12.66 -7.48
CA GLY A 35 -19.22 11.33 -7.60
C GLY A 35 -17.85 11.26 -6.90
N PRO A 36 -17.28 10.06 -6.75
CA PRO A 36 -15.90 9.93 -6.33
C PRO A 36 -14.99 10.80 -7.24
N PRO A 37 -13.99 11.49 -6.68
CA PRO A 37 -13.10 12.35 -7.47
C PRO A 37 -12.39 11.52 -8.54
N SER A 38 -12.19 12.11 -9.72
CA SER A 38 -11.45 11.48 -10.84
C SER A 38 -10.04 11.10 -10.41
N GLN A 39 -9.43 10.14 -11.11
CA GLN A 39 -8.05 9.71 -10.82
C GLN A 39 -7.08 10.90 -10.88
N GLU A 40 -7.18 11.75 -11.89
CA GLU A 40 -6.40 12.98 -12.00
C GLU A 40 -6.54 13.91 -10.78
N THR A 41 -7.77 14.04 -10.25
CA THR A 41 -8.02 14.88 -9.07
C THR A 41 -7.35 14.27 -7.84
N ARG A 42 -7.41 12.95 -7.69
CA ARG A 42 -6.72 12.23 -6.61
C ARG A 42 -5.21 12.38 -6.72
N ASP A 43 -4.65 12.28 -7.92
CA ASP A 43 -3.22 12.42 -8.16
C ASP A 43 -2.75 13.86 -7.87
N LYS A 44 -3.53 14.87 -8.26
CA LYS A 44 -3.26 16.28 -7.91
C LYS A 44 -3.26 16.51 -6.40
N ILE A 45 -4.26 16.00 -5.68
CA ILE A 45 -4.34 16.10 -4.21
C ILE A 45 -3.17 15.35 -3.56
N SER A 46 -2.85 14.15 -4.04
CA SER A 46 -1.73 13.34 -3.56
C SER A 46 -0.41 14.10 -3.73
N LYS A 47 -0.10 14.54 -4.96
CA LYS A 47 1.09 15.34 -5.28
C LYS A 47 1.17 16.63 -4.45
N ALA A 48 0.04 17.30 -4.22
CA ALA A 48 -0.01 18.49 -3.38
C ALA A 48 0.24 18.21 -1.89
N ASN A 49 0.02 16.99 -1.40
CA ASN A 49 0.21 16.62 0.00
C ASN A 49 1.53 15.89 0.26
N THR A 50 2.12 15.24 -0.75
CA THR A 50 3.42 14.57 -0.64
C THR A 50 4.50 15.56 -0.22
N GLY A 51 5.20 15.24 0.88
CA GLY A 51 6.30 16.06 1.41
C GLY A 51 5.86 17.28 2.24
N LYS A 52 4.55 17.59 2.34
CA LYS A 52 4.09 18.68 3.23
C LYS A 52 4.39 18.34 4.68
N LYS A 53 5.30 19.11 5.29
CA LYS A 53 5.46 19.15 6.74
C LYS A 53 4.27 19.93 7.30
N TYR A 54 3.62 19.39 8.31
CA TYR A 54 2.61 20.11 9.09
C TYR A 54 3.29 20.62 10.37
N PRO A 55 4.00 21.76 10.32
CA PRO A 55 4.82 22.23 11.45
C PRO A 55 3.97 22.44 12.72
N ASN A 56 2.68 22.76 12.54
CA ASN A 56 1.74 22.97 13.63
C ASN A 56 1.00 21.68 14.08
N ARG A 57 1.31 20.51 13.49
CA ARG A 57 0.74 19.25 13.96
C ARG A 57 1.41 18.90 15.28
N LYS A 58 0.71 19.14 16.39
CA LYS A 58 1.17 18.74 17.73
C LYS A 58 1.56 17.27 17.69
N LYS A 59 2.79 16.97 18.12
CA LYS A 59 3.24 15.58 18.32
C LYS A 59 2.24 14.91 19.27
N ILE A 60 1.82 13.68 18.93
CA ILE A 60 0.92 12.91 19.79
C ILE A 60 1.64 12.70 21.13
N SER A 61 0.99 13.08 22.23
CA SER A 61 1.53 12.91 23.58
C SER A 61 1.74 11.43 23.90
N GLU A 62 2.71 11.12 24.75
CA GLU A 62 2.99 9.74 25.15
C GLU A 62 1.76 9.07 25.79
N GLU A 63 0.99 9.81 26.59
CA GLU A 63 -0.27 9.32 27.15
C GLU A 63 -1.29 8.92 26.08
N THR A 64 -1.43 9.74 25.03
CA THR A 64 -2.35 9.44 23.92
C THR A 64 -1.86 8.23 23.13
N ARG A 65 -0.54 8.12 22.89
CA ARG A 65 0.06 6.94 22.25
C ARG A 65 -0.21 5.67 23.05
N LYS A 66 -0.03 5.71 24.38
CA LYS A 66 -0.35 4.59 25.29
C LYS A 66 -1.84 4.21 25.22
N LYS A 67 -2.76 5.17 25.24
CA LYS A 67 -4.21 4.91 25.09
C LYS A 67 -4.55 4.24 23.76
N ILE A 68 -3.97 4.69 22.65
CA ILE A 68 -4.16 4.08 21.33
C ILE A 68 -3.64 2.64 21.33
N SER A 69 -2.44 2.40 21.88
CA SER A 69 -1.85 1.07 21.97
C SER A 69 -2.72 0.11 22.81
N LEU A 70 -3.18 0.53 23.99
CA LEU A 70 -4.09 -0.26 24.84
C LEU A 70 -5.41 -0.57 24.12
N ALA A 71 -5.98 0.40 23.41
CA ALA A 71 -7.20 0.18 22.62
C ALA A 71 -6.97 -0.82 21.48
N GLN A 72 -5.82 -0.77 20.81
CA GLN A 72 -5.45 -1.75 19.78
C GLN A 72 -5.28 -3.15 20.37
N LEU A 73 -4.58 -3.30 21.50
CA LEU A 73 -4.41 -4.58 22.19
C LEU A 73 -5.76 -5.17 22.64
N LYS A 74 -6.63 -4.32 23.22
CA LYS A 74 -8.01 -4.73 23.58
C LYS A 74 -8.80 -5.18 22.36
N SER A 75 -8.67 -4.48 21.23
CA SER A 75 -9.31 -4.86 19.97
C SER A 75 -8.79 -6.19 19.43
N TRP A 76 -7.51 -6.52 19.61
CA TRP A 76 -6.93 -7.81 19.20
C TRP A 76 -7.32 -8.97 20.11
N SER A 77 -7.75 -8.68 21.33
CA SER A 77 -8.27 -9.68 22.28
C SER A 77 -9.67 -10.16 21.93
N ASN A 78 -10.43 -9.38 21.14
CA ASN A 78 -11.74 -9.80 20.63
C ASN A 78 -11.55 -10.76 19.44
N PRO A 79 -12.05 -12.02 19.52
CA PRO A 79 -11.85 -13.03 18.49
C PRO A 79 -12.47 -12.64 17.15
N ASP A 80 -13.65 -12.02 17.12
CA ASP A 80 -14.33 -11.65 15.88
C ASP A 80 -13.56 -10.58 15.10
N VAL A 81 -13.02 -9.59 15.82
CA VAL A 81 -12.20 -8.54 15.21
C VAL A 81 -10.88 -9.13 14.71
N LYS A 82 -10.30 -10.06 15.45
CA LYS A 82 -9.08 -10.77 15.04
C LYS A 82 -9.33 -11.58 13.76
N ILE A 83 -10.40 -12.37 13.71
CA ILE A 83 -10.77 -13.19 12.53
C ILE A 83 -10.96 -12.29 11.31
N LYS A 84 -11.78 -11.24 11.40
CA LYS A 84 -12.02 -10.31 10.27
C LYS A 84 -10.73 -9.65 9.77
N ARG A 85 -9.80 -9.31 10.68
CA ARG A 85 -8.49 -8.75 10.29
C ARG A 85 -7.62 -9.79 9.60
N LEU A 86 -7.59 -11.01 10.12
CA LEU A 86 -6.84 -12.11 9.50
C LEU A 86 -7.40 -12.41 8.10
N GLU A 87 -8.72 -12.49 7.94
CA GLU A 87 -9.37 -12.65 6.64
C GLU A 87 -8.98 -11.53 5.67
N ALA A 88 -8.99 -10.26 6.10
CA ALA A 88 -8.56 -9.15 5.25
C ALA A 88 -7.09 -9.25 4.83
N ILE A 89 -6.21 -9.65 5.76
CA ILE A 89 -4.79 -9.88 5.49
C ILE A 89 -4.63 -11.03 4.48
N PHE A 90 -5.27 -12.16 4.72
CA PHE A 90 -5.24 -13.33 3.85
C PHE A 90 -5.81 -13.02 2.48
N ASN A 91 -6.97 -12.35 2.40
CA ASN A 91 -7.55 -11.91 1.13
C ASN A 91 -6.55 -11.04 0.37
N GLY A 92 -5.86 -10.10 1.02
CA GLY A 92 -4.81 -9.31 0.38
C GLY A 92 -3.64 -10.16 -0.14
N PHE A 93 -3.18 -11.15 0.63
CA PHE A 93 -2.14 -12.09 0.20
C PHE A 93 -2.59 -12.98 -0.96
N PHE A 94 -3.86 -13.39 -0.97
CA PHE A 94 -4.46 -14.22 -2.01
C PHE A 94 -4.96 -13.43 -3.21
N THR A 95 -4.99 -12.09 -3.14
CA THR A 95 -5.28 -11.21 -4.29
C THR A 95 -4.04 -11.12 -5.18
N ARG A 96 -3.69 -12.25 -5.78
CA ARG A 96 -2.61 -12.44 -6.73
C ARG A 96 -3.23 -12.89 -8.06
N PRO A 97 -2.69 -12.49 -9.23
CA PRO A 97 -1.46 -11.72 -9.41
C PRO A 97 -1.60 -10.21 -9.11
N THR A 98 -0.49 -9.58 -8.72
CA THR A 98 -0.39 -8.11 -8.55
C THR A 98 -0.45 -7.35 -9.89
N SER A 99 -0.53 -6.00 -9.88
CA SER A 99 -0.56 -5.20 -11.12
C SER A 99 0.67 -5.44 -11.99
N LEU A 100 1.87 -5.46 -11.40
CA LEU A 100 3.13 -5.73 -12.09
C LEU A 100 3.23 -7.18 -12.57
N GLU A 101 2.78 -8.15 -11.77
CA GLU A 101 2.71 -9.55 -12.21
C GLU A 101 1.78 -9.69 -13.42
N LYS A 102 0.62 -9.01 -13.44
CA LYS A 102 -0.26 -8.99 -14.60
C LYS A 102 0.43 -8.39 -15.83
N GLN A 103 1.16 -7.28 -15.68
CA GLN A 103 1.93 -6.71 -16.80
C GLN A 103 2.98 -7.70 -17.33
N MET A 104 3.71 -8.38 -16.44
CA MET A 104 4.70 -9.39 -16.83
C MET A 104 4.06 -10.61 -17.50
N ILE A 105 2.89 -11.08 -17.02
CA ILE A 105 2.11 -12.14 -17.69
C ILE A 105 1.80 -11.74 -19.12
N LEU A 106 1.31 -10.51 -19.34
CA LEU A 106 0.99 -10.02 -20.69
C LEU A 106 2.23 -9.96 -21.60
N ILE A 107 3.39 -9.55 -21.09
CA ILE A 107 4.65 -9.54 -21.85
C ILE A 107 5.07 -10.98 -22.20
N ILE A 108 5.02 -11.90 -21.24
CA ILE A 108 5.35 -13.32 -21.46
C ILE A 108 4.46 -13.93 -22.54
N GLU A 109 3.14 -13.70 -22.46
CA GLU A 109 2.17 -14.20 -23.43
C GLU A 109 2.38 -13.58 -24.82
N LYS A 110 2.58 -12.26 -24.90
CA LYS A 110 2.77 -11.51 -26.16
C LYS A 110 3.98 -11.98 -26.96
N TYR A 111 5.09 -12.31 -26.29
CA TYR A 111 6.33 -12.77 -26.96
C TYR A 111 6.54 -14.28 -26.87
N ASN A 112 5.55 -15.04 -26.40
CA ASN A 112 5.63 -16.49 -26.22
C ASN A 112 6.89 -16.92 -25.45
N LEU A 113 7.22 -16.20 -24.38
CA LEU A 113 8.41 -16.49 -23.58
C LEU A 113 8.20 -17.77 -22.76
N PRO A 114 9.21 -18.63 -22.58
CA PRO A 114 9.08 -19.89 -21.88
C PRO A 114 9.12 -19.70 -20.36
N TYR A 115 8.18 -18.93 -19.82
CA TYR A 115 8.03 -18.66 -18.39
C TYR A 115 6.59 -18.87 -17.97
N ARG A 116 6.38 -19.28 -16.71
CA ARG A 116 5.05 -19.41 -16.11
C ARG A 116 5.00 -18.74 -14.75
N TYR A 117 3.82 -18.22 -14.42
CA TYR A 117 3.55 -17.61 -13.13
C TYR A 117 3.48 -18.64 -11.99
N VAL A 118 4.21 -18.37 -10.91
CA VAL A 118 4.24 -19.18 -9.68
C VAL A 118 4.23 -18.34 -8.39
N GLY A 119 4.01 -17.02 -8.52
CA GLY A 119 3.89 -16.04 -7.41
C GLY A 119 2.70 -16.25 -6.47
N ASN A 120 1.90 -17.28 -6.71
CA ASN A 120 0.81 -17.73 -5.85
C ASN A 120 1.23 -18.78 -4.81
N GLY A 121 2.54 -18.95 -4.58
CA GLY A 121 3.03 -19.91 -3.58
C GLY A 121 3.16 -21.35 -4.08
N LYS A 122 2.97 -21.63 -5.38
CA LYS A 122 3.09 -23.00 -5.93
C LYS A 122 4.51 -23.59 -5.90
N ILE A 123 5.54 -22.74 -5.85
CA ILE A 123 6.95 -23.16 -5.86
C ILE A 123 7.73 -22.43 -4.77
N TRP A 124 8.53 -23.16 -4.00
CA TRP A 124 9.40 -22.59 -2.98
C TRP A 124 10.85 -23.01 -3.23
N ILE A 125 11.77 -22.04 -3.21
CA ILE A 125 13.21 -22.27 -3.33
C ILE A 125 13.85 -21.77 -2.03
N GLY A 126 14.18 -22.71 -1.15
CA GLY A 126 14.45 -22.39 0.26
C GLY A 126 13.19 -21.83 0.93
N ASN A 127 13.30 -20.67 1.56
CA ASN A 127 12.19 -19.99 2.24
C ASN A 127 11.60 -18.82 1.42
N LYS A 128 11.74 -18.86 0.09
CA LYS A 128 11.22 -17.82 -0.80
C LYS A 128 10.48 -18.40 -1.99
N ASN A 129 9.37 -17.75 -2.34
CA ASN A 129 8.60 -18.01 -3.56
C ASN A 129 9.03 -17.00 -4.64
N PRO A 130 9.37 -17.46 -5.86
CA PRO A 130 9.57 -16.58 -7.00
C PRO A 130 8.25 -16.21 -7.67
N ASP A 131 8.23 -15.13 -8.45
CA ASP A 131 7.02 -14.72 -9.18
C ASP A 131 6.81 -15.56 -10.45
N PHE A 132 7.90 -15.81 -11.20
CA PHE A 132 7.88 -16.64 -12.41
C PHE A 132 9.09 -17.57 -12.47
N ILE A 133 8.91 -18.70 -13.16
CA ILE A 133 10.00 -19.63 -13.46
C ILE A 133 10.01 -20.01 -14.93
N ASN A 134 11.20 -20.34 -15.44
CA ASN A 134 11.36 -20.84 -16.80
C ASN A 134 10.75 -22.26 -16.95
N THR A 135 10.11 -22.52 -18.08
CA THR A 135 9.46 -23.80 -18.41
C THR A 135 10.30 -24.68 -19.31
N ALA A 136 11.40 -24.18 -19.89
CA ALA A 136 12.32 -24.91 -20.76
C ALA A 136 13.39 -25.72 -19.99
N GLY A 137 13.15 -26.01 -18.70
CA GLY A 137 14.06 -26.81 -17.86
C GLY A 137 15.29 -26.08 -17.33
N LYS A 138 15.53 -24.82 -17.73
CA LYS A 138 16.62 -24.01 -17.18
C LYS A 138 16.24 -23.49 -15.78
N LYS A 139 17.18 -23.46 -14.83
CA LYS A 139 16.99 -22.87 -13.48
C LYS A 139 17.05 -21.34 -13.54
N ILE A 140 16.08 -20.73 -14.23
CA ILE A 140 15.93 -19.29 -14.37
C ILE A 140 14.59 -18.87 -13.78
N LEU A 141 14.58 -17.78 -13.01
CA LEU A 141 13.38 -17.21 -12.43
C LEU A 141 13.32 -15.69 -12.66
N ILE A 142 12.12 -15.15 -12.56
CA ILE A 142 11.85 -13.71 -12.65
C ILE A 142 11.15 -13.24 -11.38
N GLU A 143 11.56 -12.06 -10.93
CA GLU A 143 10.99 -11.30 -9.82
C GLU A 143 10.54 -9.94 -10.35
N VAL A 144 9.35 -9.51 -9.95
CA VAL A 144 8.79 -8.20 -10.25
C VAL A 144 8.45 -7.46 -8.97
N GLY A 145 8.82 -6.19 -8.87
CA GLY A 145 8.60 -5.42 -7.66
C GLY A 145 8.39 -3.94 -7.93
N ASN A 146 7.64 -3.27 -7.06
CA ASN A 146 7.55 -1.81 -7.09
C ASN A 146 8.67 -1.16 -6.24
N VAL A 147 9.02 0.08 -6.58
CA VAL A 147 10.08 0.86 -5.88
C VAL A 147 9.71 1.15 -4.42
N PHE A 148 8.43 1.17 -4.09
CA PHE A 148 7.96 1.48 -2.73
C PHE A 148 8.27 0.37 -1.72
N HIS A 149 8.11 -0.90 -2.10
CA HIS A 149 8.34 -2.04 -1.22
C HIS A 149 9.72 -2.68 -1.40
N HIS A 150 10.40 -2.39 -2.51
CA HIS A 150 11.67 -3.03 -2.87
C HIS A 150 12.81 -2.01 -2.96
N GLN A 151 13.19 -1.47 -1.80
CA GLN A 151 14.25 -0.48 -1.67
C GLN A 151 15.57 -1.10 -1.21
N GLY A 152 16.67 -0.35 -1.39
CA GLY A 152 18.00 -0.72 -0.89
C GLY A 152 18.55 -2.00 -1.52
N ASN A 153 18.98 -2.95 -0.68
CA ASN A 153 19.67 -4.17 -1.10
C ASN A 153 18.75 -5.33 -1.51
N TRP A 154 17.43 -5.13 -1.54
CA TRP A 154 16.47 -6.22 -1.76
C TRP A 154 16.77 -7.08 -3.00
N ALA A 155 17.04 -6.44 -4.16
CA ALA A 155 17.36 -7.17 -5.39
C ALA A 155 18.66 -7.97 -5.26
N LYS A 156 19.67 -7.40 -4.59
CA LYS A 156 20.96 -8.06 -4.36
C LYS A 156 20.79 -9.28 -3.45
N GLU A 157 20.02 -9.13 -2.37
CA GLU A 157 19.70 -10.22 -1.43
C GLU A 157 18.92 -11.34 -2.12
N ARG A 158 17.93 -11.00 -2.96
CA ARG A 158 17.18 -11.99 -3.75
C ARG A 158 18.10 -12.77 -4.70
N ARG A 159 18.98 -12.09 -5.43
CA ARG A 159 19.96 -12.74 -6.32
C ARG A 159 20.87 -13.69 -5.54
N VAL A 160 21.41 -13.25 -4.40
CA VAL A 160 22.27 -14.08 -3.54
C VAL A 160 21.52 -15.31 -3.02
N HIS A 161 20.28 -15.12 -2.54
CA HIS A 161 19.44 -16.21 -2.03
C HIS A 161 19.22 -17.29 -3.10
N PHE A 162 18.77 -16.91 -4.29
CA PHE A 162 18.46 -17.88 -5.35
C PHE A 162 19.72 -18.50 -5.97
N LYS A 163 20.80 -17.72 -6.10
CA LYS A 163 22.09 -18.23 -6.57
C LYS A 163 22.62 -19.37 -5.69
N LYS A 164 22.39 -19.32 -4.37
CA LYS A 164 22.73 -20.41 -3.44
C LYS A 164 22.09 -21.76 -3.83
N TYR A 165 20.92 -21.74 -4.46
CA TYR A 165 20.20 -22.95 -4.91
C TYR A 165 20.43 -23.25 -6.41
N GLY A 166 21.39 -22.58 -7.05
CA GLY A 166 21.71 -22.77 -8.47
C GLY A 166 20.72 -22.12 -9.43
N TRP A 167 19.99 -21.09 -8.99
CA TRP A 167 19.05 -20.35 -9.84
C TRP A 167 19.63 -19.02 -10.31
N LYS A 168 19.46 -18.71 -11.59
CA LYS A 168 19.70 -17.37 -12.16
C LYS A 168 18.41 -16.56 -12.03
N SER A 169 18.49 -15.36 -11.47
CA SER A 169 17.32 -14.52 -11.20
C SER A 169 17.38 -13.20 -11.96
N TYR A 170 16.32 -12.92 -12.74
CA TYR A 170 16.05 -11.62 -13.34
C TYR A 170 15.10 -10.84 -12.44
N ILE A 171 15.43 -9.59 -12.12
CA ILE A 171 14.66 -8.78 -11.17
C ILE A 171 14.35 -7.44 -11.84
N PHE A 172 13.06 -7.15 -12.00
CA PHE A 172 12.55 -5.91 -12.57
C PHE A 172 11.89 -5.10 -11.46
N ILE A 173 12.38 -3.87 -11.24
CA ILE A 173 11.84 -2.97 -10.23
C ILE A 173 11.36 -1.69 -10.92
N GLY A 174 10.07 -1.40 -10.82
CA GLY A 174 9.47 -0.24 -11.48
C GLY A 174 7.97 -0.44 -11.70
N GLU A 175 7.25 0.66 -11.89
CA GLU A 175 5.86 0.65 -12.36
C GLU A 175 5.67 1.84 -13.30
N PRO A 176 5.35 1.64 -14.59
CA PRO A 176 5.13 0.36 -15.28
C PRO A 176 6.42 -0.42 -15.58
N LEU A 177 6.28 -1.68 -16.01
CA LEU A 177 7.40 -2.44 -16.61
C LEU A 177 7.67 -1.93 -18.03
N ILE A 178 8.95 -1.71 -18.34
CA ILE A 178 9.40 -1.31 -19.68
C ILE A 178 9.63 -2.59 -20.51
N GLU A 179 8.81 -2.79 -21.54
CA GLU A 179 8.75 -4.02 -22.32
C GLU A 179 10.08 -4.36 -23.00
N GLU A 180 10.75 -3.34 -23.58
CA GLU A 180 12.03 -3.49 -24.27
C GLU A 180 13.15 -3.95 -23.31
N GLU A 181 13.15 -3.44 -22.08
CA GLU A 181 14.11 -3.85 -21.05
C GLU A 181 13.89 -5.31 -20.63
N VAL A 182 12.62 -5.71 -20.49
CA VAL A 182 12.27 -7.10 -20.16
C VAL A 182 12.73 -8.05 -21.25
N ILE A 183 12.43 -7.75 -22.51
CA ILE A 183 12.81 -8.60 -23.65
C ILE A 183 14.32 -8.66 -23.78
N SER A 184 15.01 -7.51 -23.76
CA SER A 184 16.47 -7.45 -23.87
C SER A 184 17.15 -8.29 -22.78
N ALA A 185 16.67 -8.22 -21.54
CA ALA A 185 17.22 -9.01 -20.44
C ALA A 185 16.98 -10.52 -20.59
N LEU A 186 15.81 -10.92 -21.09
CA LEU A 186 15.41 -12.34 -21.17
C LEU A 186 15.90 -13.03 -22.45
N ALA A 187 16.01 -12.31 -23.58
CA ALA A 187 16.47 -12.84 -24.87
C ALA A 187 17.93 -13.33 -24.84
N ILE A 188 18.77 -12.76 -23.97
CA ILE A 188 20.17 -13.20 -23.77
C ILE A 188 20.24 -14.61 -23.14
N SER A 189 19.15 -15.12 -22.56
CA SER A 189 19.13 -16.41 -21.85
C SER A 189 18.43 -17.56 -22.57
N THR A 190 17.67 -17.27 -23.63
CA THR A 190 17.11 -18.29 -24.52
C THR A 190 18.20 -18.92 -25.35
#